data_AF-A0A818TDB7-F1
#
_entry.id   AF-A0A818TDB7-F1
#
_cell.length_a   1.000
_cell.length_b   1.000
_cell.length_c   1.000
_cell.angle_alpha   90.00
_cell.angle_beta   90.00
_cell.angle_gamma   90.00
#
_symmetry.space_group_name_H-M   'P 1'
#
loop_
_entity.id
_entity.type
_entity.pdbx_description
1 polymer ?
#
loop_
_entity_poly.entity_id
_entity_poly.type
_entity_poly.pdbx_seq_one_letter_code
_entity_poly.pdbx_strand_id
1 'polypeptide(L)'
;MPAEPNAANPLVLSIMISIIRQLFSISQAFILFSAICPPTHPYHSPWIKSFLSHPIWTPIAKLSYLVYVLHFRIAFELIMSHSHLFDPKRFSIDGLTLLCLLLVLTICLILSAVWVILVEQPFDRWINMRLSNGEKSHTK
;
A
#
# COMPACT_ATOMS: atom_id res chain seq x y z
N MET A 1 -30.67 -5.31 -37.78
CA MET A 1 -29.86 -5.98 -36.75
C MET A 1 -28.84 -4.98 -36.25
N PRO A 2 -28.97 -4.45 -35.02
CA PRO A 2 -27.97 -3.55 -34.46
C PRO A 2 -26.67 -4.34 -34.25
N ALA A 3 -25.56 -3.79 -34.75
CA ALA A 3 -24.23 -4.37 -34.58
C ALA A 3 -23.91 -4.49 -33.08
N GLU A 4 -23.55 -5.68 -32.62
CA GLU A 4 -23.00 -5.84 -31.28
C GLU A 4 -21.77 -4.91 -31.15
N PRO A 5 -21.70 -4.08 -30.09
CA PRO A 5 -20.53 -3.24 -29.87
C PRO A 5 -19.33 -4.15 -29.69
N ASN A 6 -18.31 -3.97 -30.54
CA ASN A 6 -17.03 -4.70 -30.55
C ASN A 6 -16.54 -5.00 -29.13
N ALA A 7 -16.91 -6.17 -28.59
CA ALA A 7 -16.47 -6.61 -27.28
C ALA A 7 -14.95 -6.81 -27.37
N ALA A 8 -14.19 -5.97 -26.68
CA ALA A 8 -12.74 -6.05 -26.68
C ALA A 8 -12.31 -7.47 -26.27
N ASN A 9 -11.43 -8.10 -27.05
CA ASN A 9 -10.95 -9.45 -26.79
C ASN A 9 -10.36 -9.50 -25.36
N PRO A 10 -10.84 -10.39 -24.47
CA PRO A 10 -10.43 -10.41 -23.05
C PRO A 10 -8.92 -10.59 -22.87
N LEU A 11 -8.26 -11.27 -23.81
CA LEU A 11 -6.81 -11.42 -23.83
C LEU A 11 -6.10 -10.07 -24.04
N VAL A 12 -6.58 -9.24 -24.96
CA VAL A 12 -6.01 -7.91 -25.23
C VAL A 12 -6.20 -7.01 -24.01
N LEU A 13 -7.37 -7.05 -23.38
CA LEU A 13 -7.65 -6.29 -22.16
C LEU A 13 -6.69 -6.68 -21.02
N SER A 14 -6.48 -7.98 -20.79
CA SER A 14 -5.57 -8.47 -19.75
C SER A 14 -4.12 -8.02 -19.97
N ILE A 15 -3.63 -8.11 -21.21
CA ILE A 15 -2.28 -7.65 -21.58
C ILE A 15 -2.14 -6.14 -21.33
N MET A 16 -3.12 -5.35 -21.78
CA MET A 16 -3.11 -3.90 -21.59
C MET A 16 -3.10 -3.52 -20.11
N ILE A 17 -3.93 -4.14 -19.28
CA ILE A 17 -3.96 -3.92 -17.84
C ILE A 17 -2.61 -4.27 -17.21
N SER A 18 -1.99 -5.38 -17.62
CA SER A 18 -0.67 -5.79 -17.10
C SER A 18 0.41 -4.77 -17.42
N ILE A 19 0.48 -4.28 -18.66
CA ILE A 19 1.47 -3.29 -19.10
C ILE A 19 1.27 -1.96 -18.36
N ILE A 20 0.03 -1.46 -18.32
CA ILE A 20 -0.31 -0.19 -17.63
C ILE A 20 0.10 -0.26 -16.15
N ARG A 21 -0.19 -1.39 -15.48
CA ARG A 21 0.18 -1.60 -14.08
C ARG A 21 1.69 -1.55 -13.87
N GLN A 22 2.47 -2.18 -14.76
CA GLN A 22 3.94 -2.14 -14.67
C GLN A 22 4.49 -0.73 -14.90
N LEU A 23 3.99 -0.02 -15.92
CA LEU A 23 4.39 1.37 -16.19
C LEU A 23 4.07 2.30 -15.02
N PHE A 24 2.91 2.12 -14.39
CA PHE A 24 2.54 2.88 -13.21
C PHE A 24 3.51 2.61 -12.04
N SER A 25 3.85 1.34 -11.80
CA SER A 25 4.82 0.97 -10.75
C SER A 25 6.21 1.56 -11.01
N ILE A 26 6.70 1.49 -12.25
CA ILE A 26 7.98 2.10 -12.65
C ILE A 26 7.95 3.61 -12.45
N SER A 27 6.85 4.27 -12.80
CA SER A 27 6.67 5.71 -12.62
C SER A 27 6.75 6.11 -11.14
N GLN A 28 6.07 5.37 -10.26
CA GLN A 28 6.14 5.60 -8.81
C GLN A 28 7.56 5.38 -8.27
N ALA A 29 8.24 4.32 -8.73
CA ALA A 29 9.64 4.05 -8.34
C ALA A 29 10.57 5.19 -8.79
N PHE A 30 10.37 5.73 -9.98
CA PHE A 30 11.15 6.87 -10.49
C PHE A 30 10.91 8.15 -9.67
N ILE A 31 9.66 8.44 -9.30
CA ILE A 31 9.34 9.57 -8.41
C ILE A 31 10.07 9.40 -7.07
N LEU A 32 10.02 8.21 -6.46
CA LEU A 32 10.71 7.96 -5.20
C LEU A 32 12.25 8.08 -5.35
N PHE A 33 12.79 7.55 -6.44
CA PHE A 33 14.21 7.67 -6.77
C PHE A 33 14.66 9.14 -6.86
N SER A 34 13.88 9.98 -7.54
CA SER A 34 14.18 11.42 -7.67
C SER A 34 14.20 12.17 -6.32
N ALA A 35 13.45 11.66 -5.33
CA ALA A 35 13.38 12.23 -3.98
C ALA A 35 14.56 11.81 -3.10
N ILE A 36 15.04 10.57 -3.25
CA ILE A 36 16.09 9.96 -2.42
C ILE A 36 17.49 10.31 -2.93
N CYS A 37 17.65 10.53 -4.25
CA CYS A 37 18.94 10.85 -4.85
C CYS A 37 19.66 12.02 -4.14
N PRO A 38 21.01 11.97 -4.06
CA PRO A 38 21.76 13.09 -3.52
C PRO A 38 21.59 14.35 -4.39
N PRO A 39 21.73 15.56 -3.83
CA PRO A 39 21.54 16.81 -4.58
C PRO A 39 22.46 16.99 -5.80
N THR A 40 23.56 16.23 -5.85
CA THR A 40 24.53 16.24 -6.95
C THR A 40 24.08 15.43 -8.17
N HIS A 41 23.03 14.62 -8.05
CA HIS A 41 22.56 13.75 -9.11
C HIS A 41 21.58 14.49 -10.04
N PRO A 42 21.67 14.32 -11.38
CA PRO A 42 20.86 15.09 -12.34
C PRO A 42 19.35 14.84 -12.22
N TYR A 43 18.95 13.68 -11.68
CA TYR A 43 17.55 13.33 -11.46
C TYR A 43 17.03 13.71 -10.07
N HIS A 44 17.82 14.41 -9.25
CA HIS A 44 17.35 14.90 -7.96
C HIS A 44 16.32 16.02 -8.15
N SER A 45 15.17 15.89 -7.50
CA SER A 45 14.16 16.94 -7.46
C SER A 45 13.95 17.45 -6.03
N PRO A 46 14.36 18.70 -5.72
CA PRO A 46 14.19 19.26 -4.38
C PRO A 46 12.70 19.46 -4.03
N TRP A 47 11.87 19.73 -5.03
CA TRP A 47 10.42 19.89 -4.85
C TRP A 47 9.77 18.56 -4.45
N ILE A 48 10.07 17.45 -5.16
CA ILE A 48 9.52 16.13 -4.85
C ILE A 48 9.99 15.68 -3.45
N LYS A 49 11.27 15.88 -3.14
CA LYS A 49 11.80 15.59 -1.80
C LYS A 49 11.05 16.37 -0.72
N SER A 50 10.86 17.67 -0.89
CA SER A 50 10.15 18.52 0.07
C SER A 50 8.70 18.05 0.27
N PHE A 51 8.00 17.79 -0.84
CA PHE A 51 6.63 17.30 -0.81
C PHE A 51 6.50 15.95 -0.08
N LEU A 52 7.32 14.95 -0.43
CA LEU A 52 7.27 13.62 0.18
C LEU A 52 7.79 13.58 1.61
N SER A 53 8.61 14.57 2.02
CA SER A 53 9.10 14.69 3.40
C SER A 53 8.11 15.42 4.32
N HIS A 54 6.94 15.84 3.81
CA HIS A 54 5.96 16.55 4.64
C HIS A 54 5.42 15.62 5.74
N PRO A 55 5.33 16.08 7.01
CA PRO A 55 4.97 15.23 8.16
C PRO A 55 3.58 14.60 8.06
N ILE A 56 2.69 15.14 7.22
CA ILE A 56 1.37 14.57 6.94
C ILE A 56 1.45 13.19 6.26
N TRP A 57 2.52 12.92 5.51
CA TRP A 57 2.70 11.66 4.80
C TRP A 57 3.17 10.56 5.73
N THR A 58 3.83 10.88 6.83
CA THR A 58 4.34 9.89 7.79
C THR A 58 3.26 8.96 8.33
N PRO A 59 2.12 9.43 8.90
CA PRO A 59 1.08 8.53 9.39
C PRO A 59 0.42 7.72 8.25
N ILE A 60 0.27 8.32 7.08
CA ILE A 60 -0.30 7.66 5.90
C ILE A 60 0.64 6.55 5.41
N ALA A 61 1.94 6.80 5.39
CA ALA A 61 2.97 5.83 5.01
C ALA A 61 3.08 4.68 6.02
N LYS A 62 3.01 4.97 7.32
CA LYS A 62 2.95 3.94 8.38
C LYS A 62 1.72 3.03 8.21
N LEU A 63 0.55 3.63 7.99
CA LEU A 63 -0.69 2.88 7.78
C LEU A 63 -0.64 2.04 6.50
N SER A 64 -0.18 2.62 5.38
CA SER A 64 -0.09 1.90 4.10
C SER A 64 0.90 0.74 4.16
N TYR A 65 2.00 0.90 4.89
CA TYR A 65 2.96 -0.17 5.15
C TYR A 65 2.34 -1.32 5.97
N LEU A 66 1.59 -1.01 7.04
CA LEU A 66 0.90 -2.04 7.82
C LEU A 66 -0.16 -2.78 6.99
N VAL A 67 -0.94 -2.06 6.18
CA VAL A 67 -1.88 -2.67 5.23
C VAL A 67 -1.13 -3.59 4.26
N TYR A 68 0.01 -3.16 3.75
CA TYR A 68 0.84 -3.98 2.86
C TYR A 68 1.34 -5.26 3.54
N VAL A 69 1.72 -5.24 4.81
CA VAL A 69 2.13 -6.45 5.52
C VAL A 69 0.95 -7.39 5.80
N LEU A 70 -0.20 -6.83 6.19
CA LEU A 70 -1.38 -7.62 6.57
C LEU A 70 -2.14 -8.19 5.38
N HIS A 71 -2.22 -7.47 4.25
CA HIS A 71 -3.09 -7.88 3.14
C HIS A 71 -2.71 -9.23 2.55
N PHE A 72 -1.42 -9.54 2.43
CA PHE A 72 -1.00 -10.86 1.96
C PHE A 72 -1.46 -11.95 2.91
N ARG A 73 -1.25 -11.78 4.23
CA ARG A 73 -1.65 -12.79 5.20
C ARG A 73 -3.16 -13.04 5.18
N ILE A 74 -3.96 -11.98 5.16
CA ILE A 74 -5.42 -12.08 5.15
C ILE A 74 -5.92 -12.66 3.83
N ALA A 75 -5.38 -12.23 2.69
CA ALA A 75 -5.74 -12.78 1.39
C ALA A 75 -5.41 -14.27 1.29
N PHE A 76 -4.23 -14.69 1.76
CA PHE A 76 -3.86 -16.11 1.79
C PHE A 76 -4.80 -16.93 2.67
N GLU A 77 -5.10 -16.48 3.88
CA GLU A 77 -6.06 -17.16 4.76
C GLU A 77 -7.45 -17.24 4.13
N LEU A 78 -7.91 -16.20 3.44
CA LEU A 78 -9.24 -16.17 2.83
C LEU A 78 -9.36 -17.13 1.63
N ILE A 79 -8.28 -17.27 0.86
CA ILE A 79 -8.20 -18.17 -0.30
C ILE A 79 -8.03 -19.63 0.14
N MET A 80 -7.18 -19.88 1.15
CA MET A 80 -6.80 -21.24 1.57
C MET A 80 -7.76 -21.83 2.60
N SER A 81 -8.39 -20.99 3.43
CA SER A 81 -9.54 -21.40 4.22
C SER A 81 -10.66 -21.66 3.22
N HIS A 82 -11.10 -22.92 3.12
CA HIS A 82 -12.22 -23.39 2.29
C HIS A 82 -13.56 -22.78 2.72
N SER A 83 -13.61 -21.46 2.84
CA SER A 83 -14.74 -20.69 3.28
C SER A 83 -15.76 -20.64 2.15
N HIS A 84 -17.00 -21.05 2.46
CA HIS A 84 -18.11 -21.06 1.51
C HIS A 84 -18.44 -19.68 0.88
N LEU A 85 -17.85 -18.61 1.41
CA LEU A 85 -18.02 -17.24 0.93
C LEU A 85 -17.25 -16.95 -0.38
N PHE A 86 -16.18 -17.71 -0.67
CA PHE A 86 -15.32 -17.50 -1.83
C PHE A 86 -15.28 -18.73 -2.74
N ASP A 87 -16.45 -19.35 -2.99
CA ASP A 87 -16.53 -20.48 -3.93
C ASP A 87 -16.32 -19.98 -5.37
N PRO A 88 -15.19 -20.30 -6.02
CA PRO A 88 -14.89 -19.86 -7.38
C PRO A 88 -15.86 -20.45 -8.41
N LYS A 89 -16.68 -21.43 -8.04
CA LYS A 89 -17.70 -22.01 -8.92
C LYS A 89 -19.00 -21.20 -8.98
N ARG A 90 -19.25 -20.30 -8.03
CA ARG A 90 -20.50 -19.50 -7.96
C ARG A 90 -20.39 -18.09 -8.52
N PHE A 91 -19.19 -17.51 -8.52
CA PHE A 91 -18.97 -16.13 -8.94
C PHE A 91 -18.02 -16.06 -10.13
N SER A 92 -18.26 -15.11 -11.05
CA SER A 92 -17.27 -14.73 -12.05
C SER A 92 -16.00 -14.26 -11.35
N ILE A 93 -14.84 -14.66 -11.88
CA ILE A 93 -13.51 -14.34 -11.33
C ILE A 93 -13.35 -12.83 -11.15
N ASP A 94 -13.89 -12.03 -12.07
CA ASP A 94 -13.80 -10.57 -12.02
C ASP A 94 -14.58 -9.99 -10.84
N GLY A 95 -15.81 -10.47 -10.62
CA GLY A 95 -16.65 -10.05 -9.50
C GLY A 95 -16.08 -10.49 -8.15
N LEU A 96 -15.56 -11.72 -8.09
CA LEU A 96 -14.93 -12.25 -6.88
C LEU A 96 -13.65 -11.48 -6.52
N THR A 97 -12.86 -11.10 -7.53
CA THR A 97 -11.64 -10.32 -7.33
C THR A 97 -11.97 -8.94 -6.77
N LEU A 98 -12.97 -8.24 -7.31
CA LEU A 98 -13.39 -6.93 -6.79
C LEU A 98 -13.93 -7.01 -5.36
N LEU A 99 -14.78 -8.01 -5.07
CA LEU A 99 -15.32 -8.23 -3.75
C LEU A 99 -14.22 -8.56 -2.73
N CYS A 100 -13.31 -9.47 -3.08
CA CYS A 100 -12.17 -9.84 -2.26
C CYS A 100 -11.28 -8.63 -1.98
N LEU A 101 -10.98 -7.82 -3.02
CA LEU A 101 -10.17 -6.62 -2.88
C LEU A 101 -10.78 -5.62 -1.91
N LEU A 102 -12.07 -5.31 -2.03
CA LEU A 102 -12.74 -4.36 -1.14
C LEU A 102 -12.84 -4.89 0.30
N LEU A 103 -13.15 -6.16 0.48
CA LEU A 103 -13.31 -6.76 1.80
C LEU A 103 -11.96 -6.89 2.53
N VAL A 104 -10.94 -7.44 1.85
CA VAL A 104 -9.59 -7.57 2.40
C VAL A 104 -9.02 -6.19 2.72
N LEU A 105 -9.15 -5.21 1.82
CA LEU A 105 -8.66 -3.86 2.05
C LEU A 105 -9.31 -3.21 3.28
N THR A 106 -10.63 -3.33 3.42
CA THR A 106 -11.37 -2.76 4.55
C THR A 106 -10.92 -3.38 5.88
N ILE A 107 -10.81 -4.72 5.93
CA ILE A 107 -10.35 -5.43 7.13
C ILE A 107 -8.90 -5.04 7.46
N CYS A 108 -8.02 -4.99 6.46
CA CYS A 108 -6.62 -4.57 6.65
C CYS A 108 -6.54 -3.15 7.19
N LEU A 109 -7.35 -2.22 6.70
CA LEU A 109 -7.36 -0.83 7.15
C LEU A 109 -7.77 -0.74 8.62
N ILE A 110 -8.82 -1.45 9.02
CA ILE A 110 -9.29 -1.48 10.41
C ILE A 110 -8.21 -2.07 11.32
N LEU A 111 -7.64 -3.23 10.97
CA LEU A 111 -6.60 -3.87 11.76
C LEU A 111 -5.33 -3.02 11.84
N SER A 112 -4.94 -2.37 10.74
CA SER A 112 -3.79 -1.47 10.71
C SER A 112 -4.02 -0.25 11.61
N ALA A 113 -5.22 0.35 11.58
CA ALA A 113 -5.55 1.48 12.45
C ALA A 113 -5.50 1.09 13.93
N VAL A 114 -6.03 -0.08 14.28
CA VAL A 114 -5.94 -0.63 15.65
C VAL A 114 -4.48 -0.86 16.05
N TRP A 115 -3.66 -1.41 15.14
CA TRP A 115 -2.23 -1.66 15.39
C TRP A 115 -1.46 -0.37 15.63
N VAL A 116 -1.69 0.67 14.82
CA VAL A 116 -1.04 1.98 15.00
C VAL A 116 -1.34 2.55 16.38
N ILE A 117 -2.61 2.48 16.82
CA ILE A 117 -3.03 3.03 18.11
C ILE A 117 -2.48 2.21 19.29
N LEU A 118 -2.57 0.87 19.22
CA LEU A 118 -2.23 -0.01 20.34
C LEU A 118 -0.74 -0.33 20.46
N VAL A 119 -0.01 -0.38 19.34
CA VAL A 119 1.40 -0.79 19.31
C VAL A 119 2.27 0.40 18.96
N GLU A 120 2.03 1.06 17.84
CA GLU A 120 3.01 2.03 17.32
C GLU A 120 3.09 3.30 18.17
N GLN A 121 1.95 3.89 18.56
CA GLN A 121 1.92 5.09 19.40
C GLN A 121 2.59 4.93 20.78
N PRO A 122 2.34 3.86 21.57
CA PRO A 122 3.03 3.70 22.86
C PRO A 122 4.52 3.44 22.69
N PHE A 123 4.94 2.71 21.65
CA PHE A 123 6.36 2.51 21.35
C PHE A 123 7.05 3.83 20.98
N ASP A 124 6.45 4.63 20.10
CA ASP A 124 6.98 5.95 19.72
C ASP A 124 7.12 6.85 20.97
N ARG A 125 6.12 6.86 21.87
CA ARG A 125 6.18 7.60 23.13
C ARG A 125 7.32 7.12 24.02
N TRP A 126 7.48 5.80 24.17
CA TRP A 126 8.52 5.22 25.01
C TRP A 126 9.94 5.54 24.51
N ILE A 127 10.16 5.44 23.20
CA ILE A 127 11.45 5.78 22.57
C ILE A 127 11.78 7.26 22.78
N ASN A 128 10.82 8.15 22.54
CA ASN A 128 11.01 9.60 22.73
C ASN A 128 11.34 9.95 24.19
N MET A 129 10.74 9.25 25.16
CA MET A 129 11.09 9.40 26.58
C MET A 129 12.54 8.96 26.86
N ARG A 130 13.01 7.86 26.25
CA ARG A 130 14.39 7.39 26.43
C ARG A 130 15.42 8.33 25.81
N LEU A 131 15.17 8.82 24.59
CA LEU A 131 16.07 9.75 23.91
C LEU A 131 16.21 11.07 24.68
N SER A 132 15.09 11.66 25.13
CA SER A 132 15.13 12.91 25.92
C SER A 132 15.81 12.77 27.28
N ASN A 133 15.74 11.59 27.91
CA ASN A 133 16.46 11.32 29.15
C ASN A 133 17.96 11.09 28.93
N GLY A 134 18.37 10.59 27.77
CA GLY A 134 19.77 10.43 27.39
C GLY A 134 20.49 11.78 27.18
N GLU A 135 19.85 12.73 26.50
CA GLU A 135 20.42 14.07 26.28
C GLU A 135 20.69 14.83 27.59
N LYS A 136 19.79 14.69 28.58
CA LYS A 136 19.94 15.32 29.91
C LYS A 136 21.10 14.74 30.72
N SER A 137 21.54 13.52 30.41
CA SER A 137 22.66 12.88 31.10
C SER A 137 24.03 13.33 30.57
N HIS A 138 24.10 13.87 29.35
CA HIS A 138 25.34 14.35 28.72
C HIS A 138 25.59 15.85 28.96
N THR A 139 24.66 16.57 29.56
CA THR A 139 24.75 18.01 29.89
C THR A 139 25.08 18.29 31.36
N LYS A 140 25.36 17.26 32.16
CA LYS A 140 25.91 17.35 33.51
C LYS A 140 27.34 16.87 33.54
#